data_AF-A0A960XHU5-F1
#
_entry.id   AF-A0A960XHU5-F1
#
_cell.length_a   1.000
_cell.length_b   1.000
_cell.length_c   1.000
_cell.angle_alpha   90.00
_cell.angle_beta   90.00
_cell.angle_gamma   90.00
#
_symmetry.space_group_name_H-M   'P 1'
#
loop_
_entity.id
_entity.type
_entity.pdbx_description
1 polymer ?
#
loop_
_entity_poly.entity_id
_entity_poly.type
_entity_poly.pdbx_seq_one_letter_code
_entity_poly.pdbx_strand_id
1 'polypeptide(L)'
;APEKDDDSGKMRRMFDLFLEIISRANDFNKDIHVLSEMHALPDGQQGLFTVVYLGLSGGYYFSERSGLAGTIHWSGSGWLWEEDKSLLEDLVLLEAVLSGQEPPQFMSFPFVNSKEPLQ
;
A
#
# COMPACT_ATOMS: atom_id res chain seq x y z
N ALA A 1 48.87 -12.70 13.11
CA ALA A 1 47.82 -13.15 14.05
C ALA A 1 46.50 -13.17 13.29
N PRO A 2 45.68 -14.22 13.36
CA PRO A 2 44.54 -14.35 12.47
C PRO A 2 43.39 -13.45 12.96
N GLU A 3 42.87 -12.68 12.01
CA GLU A 3 41.71 -11.80 12.03
C GLU A 3 40.43 -12.62 12.27
N LYS A 4 40.23 -13.07 13.51
CA LYS A 4 39.02 -13.77 13.96
C LYS A 4 38.26 -12.87 14.93
N ASP A 5 37.67 -11.77 14.46
CA ASP A 5 36.75 -10.98 15.31
C ASP A 5 35.82 -9.98 14.58
N ASP A 6 35.56 -10.14 13.27
CA ASP A 6 34.64 -9.24 12.53
C ASP A 6 33.34 -9.94 12.05
N ASP A 7 33.36 -11.26 11.88
CA ASP A 7 32.19 -12.02 11.38
C ASP A 7 31.04 -12.10 12.39
N SER A 8 31.33 -12.22 13.69
CA SER A 8 30.28 -12.21 14.72
C SER A 8 29.59 -10.85 14.82
N GLY A 9 30.37 -9.76 14.70
CA GLY A 9 29.85 -8.40 14.68
C GLY A 9 29.04 -8.09 13.42
N LYS A 10 29.40 -8.65 12.26
CA LYS A 10 28.61 -8.57 11.02
C LYS A 10 27.30 -9.36 11.12
N MET A 11 27.35 -10.61 11.58
CA MET A 11 26.16 -11.45 11.75
C MET A 11 25.15 -10.83 12.71
N ARG A 12 25.63 -10.27 13.82
CA ARG A 12 24.76 -9.57 14.77
C ARG A 12 24.08 -8.35 14.14
N ARG A 13 24.84 -7.51 13.42
CA ARG A 13 24.28 -6.35 12.71
C ARG A 13 23.23 -6.75 11.66
N MET A 14 23.48 -7.83 10.92
CA MET A 14 22.51 -8.35 9.95
C MET A 14 21.23 -8.83 10.64
N PHE A 15 21.37 -9.58 11.73
CA PHE A 15 20.22 -10.06 12.51
C PHE A 15 19.39 -8.90 13.07
N ASP A 16 20.05 -7.89 13.64
CA ASP A 16 19.38 -6.69 14.16
C ASP A 16 18.65 -5.93 13.04
N LEU A 17 19.25 -5.81 11.85
CA LEU A 17 18.62 -5.20 10.67
C LEU A 17 17.37 -6.00 10.22
N PHE A 18 17.43 -7.32 10.20
CA PHE A 18 16.26 -8.15 9.86
C PHE A 18 15.13 -7.97 10.86
N LEU A 19 15.42 -7.95 12.16
CA LEU A 19 14.43 -7.70 13.18
C LEU A 19 13.81 -6.31 13.03
N GLU A 20 14.61 -5.30 12.72
CA GLU A 20 14.11 -3.95 12.48
C GLU A 20 13.17 -3.89 11.27
N ILE A 21 13.56 -4.52 10.15
CA ILE A 21 12.73 -4.57 8.95
C ILE A 21 11.40 -5.29 9.23
N ILE A 22 11.44 -6.44 9.91
CA ILE A 22 10.23 -7.21 10.24
C ILE A 22 9.33 -6.41 11.18
N SER A 23 9.90 -5.74 12.19
CA SER A 23 9.13 -4.90 13.11
C SER A 23 8.44 -3.75 12.36
N ARG A 24 9.17 -3.03 11.51
CA ARG A 24 8.62 -1.94 10.70
C ARG A 24 7.55 -2.43 9.73
N ALA A 25 7.77 -3.58 9.09
CA ALA A 25 6.79 -4.20 8.20
C ALA A 25 5.51 -4.56 8.95
N ASN A 26 5.62 -5.13 10.16
CA ASN A 26 4.47 -5.43 11.01
C ASN A 26 3.75 -4.16 11.49
N ASP A 27 4.49 -3.12 11.85
CA ASP A 27 3.93 -1.83 12.24
C ASP A 27 3.22 -1.13 11.09
N PHE A 28 3.71 -1.24 9.86
CA PHE A 28 2.99 -0.77 8.69
C PHE A 28 1.74 -1.62 8.43
N ASN A 29 1.84 -2.95 8.54
CA ASN A 29 0.77 -3.87 8.18
C ASN A 29 -0.47 -3.80 9.08
N LYS A 30 -0.35 -3.31 10.31
CA LYS A 30 -1.46 -3.27 11.28
C LYS A 30 -2.39 -2.05 11.12
N ASP A 31 -2.00 -1.07 10.31
CA ASP A 31 -2.69 0.21 10.18
C ASP A 31 -3.15 0.45 8.72
N ILE A 32 -4.13 1.35 8.56
CA ILE A 32 -4.53 1.91 7.26
C ILE A 32 -3.73 3.19 7.04
N HIS A 33 -3.07 3.30 5.90
CA HIS A 33 -2.25 4.48 5.56
C HIS A 33 -2.90 5.25 4.41
N VAL A 34 -3.07 6.55 4.59
CA VAL A 34 -3.56 7.45 3.55
C VAL A 34 -2.42 8.38 3.15
N LEU A 35 -2.01 8.32 1.88
CA LEU A 35 -0.87 9.05 1.35
C LEU A 35 -1.25 9.77 0.06
N SER A 36 -0.61 10.90 -0.22
CA SER A 36 -0.74 11.58 -1.51
C SER A 36 0.49 11.25 -2.37
N GLU A 37 0.25 10.62 -3.52
CA GLU A 37 1.30 10.17 -4.43
C GLU A 37 1.13 10.74 -5.83
N MET A 38 2.24 11.11 -6.47
CA MET A 38 2.24 11.50 -7.88
C MET A 38 2.54 10.28 -8.73
N HIS A 39 1.58 9.90 -9.57
CA HIS A 39 1.71 8.79 -10.50
C HIS A 39 1.59 9.26 -11.96
N ALA A 40 2.44 8.71 -12.82
CA ALA A 40 2.32 8.91 -14.26
C ALA A 40 1.18 8.06 -14.81
N LEU A 41 0.25 8.70 -15.50
CA LEU A 41 -0.83 8.06 -16.23
C LEU A 41 -0.32 7.48 -17.55
N PRO A 42 -1.03 6.51 -18.16
CA PRO A 42 -0.70 5.96 -19.48
C PRO A 42 -0.51 7.03 -20.56
N ASP A 43 -1.23 8.15 -20.44
CA ASP A 43 -1.16 9.30 -21.36
C ASP A 43 0.05 10.22 -21.12
N GLY A 44 0.96 9.85 -20.21
CA GLY A 44 2.19 10.60 -19.89
C GLY A 44 1.99 11.81 -18.98
N GLN A 45 0.75 12.08 -18.54
CA GLN A 45 0.46 13.13 -17.55
C GLN A 45 0.74 12.63 -16.13
N GLN A 46 1.28 13.50 -15.26
CA GLN A 46 1.39 13.20 -13.83
C GLN A 46 0.08 13.60 -13.13
N GLY A 47 -0.56 12.63 -12.48
CA GLY A 47 -1.72 12.84 -11.63
C GLY A 47 -1.33 12.76 -10.16
N LEU A 48 -1.91 13.65 -9.34
CA LEU A 48 -1.88 13.52 -7.89
C LEU A 48 -3.03 12.61 -7.47
N PHE A 49 -2.71 11.53 -6.78
CA PHE A 49 -3.64 10.53 -6.28
C PHE A 49 -3.59 10.46 -4.77
N THR A 50 -4.75 10.30 -4.15
CA THR A 50 -4.84 9.81 -2.78
C THR A 50 -4.79 8.29 -2.84
N VAL A 51 -3.89 7.70 -2.07
CA VAL A 51 -3.65 6.26 -1.98
C VAL A 51 -3.96 5.79 -0.58
N VAL A 52 -4.82 4.80 -0.47
CA VAL A 52 -5.23 4.17 0.79
C VAL A 52 -4.67 2.76 0.85
N TYR A 53 -3.61 2.55 1.63
CA TYR A 53 -3.02 1.23 1.85
C TYR A 53 -3.68 0.50 3.03
N LEU A 54 -4.07 -0.75 2.79
CA LEU A 54 -4.53 -1.70 3.79
C LEU A 54 -3.35 -2.54 4.25
N GLY A 55 -2.48 -1.95 5.07
CA GLY A 55 -1.21 -2.56 5.43
C GLY A 55 -0.39 -2.93 4.18
N LEU A 56 0.25 -4.11 4.18
CA LEU A 56 1.05 -4.60 3.06
C LEU A 56 0.24 -5.41 2.03
N SER A 57 -1.08 -5.49 2.18
CA SER A 57 -1.89 -6.40 1.36
C SER A 57 -2.27 -5.82 0.00
N GLY A 58 -2.38 -4.50 -0.08
CA GLY A 58 -2.98 -3.80 -1.20
C GLY A 58 -3.64 -2.52 -0.72
N GLY A 59 -4.52 -1.98 -1.55
CA GLY A 59 -5.17 -0.72 -1.26
C GLY A 59 -6.01 -0.21 -2.40
N TYR A 60 -6.30 1.07 -2.34
CA TYR A 60 -7.08 1.79 -3.32
C TYR A 60 -6.38 3.07 -3.69
N TYR A 61 -6.66 3.59 -4.87
CA TYR A 61 -6.23 4.91 -5.27
C TYR A 61 -7.40 5.65 -5.88
N PHE A 62 -7.41 6.96 -5.73
CA PHE A 62 -8.37 7.82 -6.41
C PHE A 62 -7.85 9.25 -6.58
N SER A 63 -8.46 9.99 -7.49
CA SER A 63 -8.21 11.40 -7.70
C SER A 63 -9.48 12.05 -8.24
N GLU A 64 -10.09 12.92 -7.41
CA GLU A 64 -11.25 13.70 -7.82
C GLU A 64 -10.96 14.60 -9.02
N ARG A 65 -9.71 15.08 -9.13
CA ARG A 65 -9.29 15.97 -10.21
C ARG A 65 -9.26 15.27 -11.57
N SER A 66 -8.77 14.04 -11.63
CA SER A 66 -8.72 13.28 -12.89
C SER A 66 -9.95 12.39 -13.11
N GLY A 67 -10.78 12.21 -12.08
CA GLY A 67 -11.94 11.31 -12.12
C GLY A 67 -11.55 9.84 -12.23
N LEU A 68 -10.35 9.50 -11.73
CA LEU A 68 -9.78 8.16 -11.79
C LEU A 68 -9.79 7.54 -10.40
N ALA A 69 -10.10 6.24 -10.35
CA ALA A 69 -10.09 5.43 -9.15
C ALA A 69 -9.73 3.99 -9.49
N GLY A 70 -9.33 3.20 -8.50
CA GLY A 70 -9.01 1.81 -8.70
C GLY A 70 -8.41 1.11 -7.49
N THR A 71 -7.95 -0.12 -7.72
CA THR A 71 -7.34 -0.97 -6.70
C THR A 71 -5.83 -1.09 -6.91
N ILE A 72 -5.12 -1.30 -5.80
CA ILE A 72 -3.69 -1.60 -5.77
C ILE A 72 -3.52 -2.97 -5.14
N HIS A 73 -2.82 -3.89 -5.81
CA HIS A 73 -2.52 -5.19 -5.24
C HIS A 73 -1.18 -5.74 -5.74
N TRP A 74 -0.62 -6.69 -4.99
CA TRP A 74 0.66 -7.31 -5.31
C TRP A 74 0.50 -8.47 -6.30
N SER A 75 1.21 -8.44 -7.42
CA SER A 75 1.18 -9.47 -8.47
C SER A 75 2.25 -10.54 -8.34
N GLY A 76 3.12 -10.47 -7.33
CA GLY A 76 4.30 -11.34 -7.21
C GLY A 76 5.60 -10.67 -7.67
N SER A 77 5.52 -9.76 -8.64
CA SER A 77 6.69 -9.03 -9.19
C SER A 77 6.64 -7.52 -8.97
N GLY A 78 5.45 -6.98 -8.66
CA GLY A 78 5.26 -5.56 -8.42
C GLY A 78 3.85 -5.24 -7.94
N TRP A 79 3.63 -3.96 -7.69
CA TRP A 79 2.30 -3.42 -7.43
C TRP A 79 1.58 -3.18 -8.76
N LEU A 80 0.41 -3.80 -8.92
CA LEU A 80 -0.50 -3.52 -10.02
C LEU A 80 -1.52 -2.49 -9.59
N TRP A 81 -1.81 -1.58 -10.51
CA TRP A 81 -2.78 -0.51 -10.36
C TRP A 81 -3.86 -0.78 -11.40
N GLU A 82 -5.03 -1.22 -10.94
CA GLU A 82 -6.15 -1.56 -11.81
C GLU A 82 -7.25 -0.52 -11.68
N GLU A 83 -7.55 0.13 -12.81
CA GLU A 83 -8.57 1.18 -12.86
C GLU A 83 -9.96 0.59 -12.69
N ASP A 84 -10.70 1.14 -11.72
CA ASP A 84 -12.13 0.95 -11.55
C ASP A 84 -12.76 2.27 -11.10
N LYS A 85 -13.24 3.04 -12.08
CA LYS A 85 -13.88 4.34 -11.86
C LYS A 85 -15.14 4.27 -11.01
N SER A 86 -15.78 3.09 -10.92
CA SER A 86 -17.00 2.94 -10.12
C SER A 86 -16.74 3.14 -8.62
N LEU A 87 -15.48 2.98 -8.18
CA LEU A 87 -15.06 3.15 -6.80
C LEU A 87 -14.87 4.60 -6.38
N LEU A 88 -14.92 5.57 -7.31
CA LEU A 88 -14.52 6.95 -7.03
C LEU A 88 -15.35 7.59 -5.90
N GLU A 89 -16.68 7.50 -5.97
CA GLU A 89 -17.57 8.11 -4.98
C GLU A 89 -17.37 7.47 -3.59
N ASP A 90 -17.26 6.14 -3.54
CA ASP A 90 -17.05 5.40 -2.29
C ASP A 90 -15.67 5.71 -1.68
N LEU A 91 -14.63 5.90 -2.49
CA LEU A 91 -13.28 6.21 -2.01
C LEU A 91 -13.14 7.65 -1.49
N VAL A 92 -13.84 8.60 -2.09
CA VAL A 92 -13.95 9.97 -1.55
C VAL A 92 -14.64 9.95 -0.18
N LEU A 93 -15.71 9.17 -0.05
CA LEU A 93 -16.39 9.00 1.23
C LEU A 93 -15.51 8.29 2.26
N LEU A 94 -14.71 7.30 1.84
CA LEU A 94 -13.73 6.64 2.71
C LEU A 94 -12.71 7.62 3.27
N GLU A 95 -12.15 8.51 2.44
CA GLU A 95 -11.22 9.55 2.91
C GLU A 95 -11.90 10.49 3.92
N ALA A 96 -13.14 10.89 3.67
CA ALA A 96 -13.90 11.72 4.60
C ALA A 96 -14.13 11.02 5.95
N VAL A 97 -14.43 9.71 5.95
CA VAL A 97 -14.57 8.90 7.17
C VAL A 97 -13.22 8.75 7.89
N LEU A 98 -12.14 8.44 7.17
CA LEU A 98 -10.80 8.25 7.74
C LEU A 98 -10.21 9.54 8.31
N SER A 99 -10.53 10.69 7.70
CA SER A 99 -10.14 12.02 8.19
C SER A 99 -11.05 12.56 9.31
N GLY A 100 -12.14 11.85 9.63
CA GLY A 100 -13.11 12.23 10.66
C GLY A 100 -14.06 13.36 10.26
N GLN A 101 -14.16 13.68 8.96
CA GLN A 101 -15.14 14.63 8.42
C GLN A 101 -16.55 14.04 8.35
N GLU A 102 -16.64 12.73 8.15
CA GLU A 102 -17.88 11.95 8.15
C GLU A 102 -17.90 10.94 9.31
N PRO A 103 -19.07 10.54 9.83
CA PRO A 103 -19.16 9.58 10.93
C PRO A 103 -18.73 8.17 10.50
N PRO A 104 -18.21 7.35 11.43
CA PRO A 104 -17.86 5.97 11.14
C PRO A 104 -19.06 5.16 10.63
N GLN A 105 -18.88 4.48 9.50
CA GLN A 105 -19.91 3.68 8.85
C GLN A 105 -19.32 2.44 8.19
N PHE A 106 -20.19 1.44 7.97
CA PHE A 106 -19.80 0.23 7.24
C PHE A 106 -19.78 0.51 5.73
N MET A 107 -18.64 0.24 5.10
CA MET A 107 -18.43 0.38 3.67
C MET A 107 -17.96 -0.96 3.10
N SER A 108 -18.39 -1.30 1.89
CA SER A 108 -18.05 -2.56 1.23
C SER A 108 -17.18 -2.28 0.01
N PHE A 109 -15.89 -2.55 0.11
CA PHE A 109 -14.96 -2.39 -1.01
C PHE A 109 -14.58 -3.74 -1.62
N PRO A 110 -14.35 -3.80 -2.95
CA PRO A 110 -13.78 -4.99 -3.55
C PRO A 110 -12.36 -5.17 -3.02
N PHE A 111 -12.02 -6.39 -2.59
CA PHE A 111 -10.67 -6.73 -2.19
C PHE A 111 -10.13 -7.78 -3.16
N VAL A 112 -9.22 -7.38 -4.05
CA VAL A 112 -8.56 -8.29 -4.97
C VAL A 112 -7.46 -9.02 -4.22
N ASN A 113 -7.79 -10.21 -3.71
CA ASN A 113 -6.78 -11.11 -3.17
C ASN A 113 -6.17 -11.86 -4.35
N SER A 114 -4.85 -11.80 -4.54
CA SER A 114 -4.11 -12.45 -5.63
C SER A 114 -4.02 -13.98 -5.49
N LYS A 115 -5.15 -14.61 -5.12
CA LYS A 115 -5.38 -16.03 -5.29
C LYS A 115 -6.17 -16.27 -6.57
N GLU A 116 -5.46 -16.46 -7.66
CA GLU A 116 -5.77 -17.64 -8.47
C GLU A 116 -4.90 -18.79 -7.95
N PRO A 117 -5.47 -19.84 -7.32
CA PRO A 117 -4.79 -21.10 -7.11
C PRO A 117 -5.35 -22.21 -8.01
N LEU A 118 -4.43 -22.80 -8.78
CA LEU A 118 -4.42 -24.15 -9.39
C LEU A 118 -5.37 -24.44 -10.57
N GLN A 119 -4.81 -24.39 -11.79
CA GLN A 119 -5.02 -25.47 -12.76
C GLN A 119 -3.72 -26.23 -12.97
#